data_AF-A0A0C9T6V9-F1
#
_entry.id   AF-A0A0C9T6V9-F1
#
_cell.length_a   1.000
_cell.length_b   1.000
_cell.length_c   1.000
_cell.angle_alpha   90.00
_cell.angle_beta   90.00
_cell.angle_gamma   90.00
#
_symmetry.space_group_name_H-M   'P 1'
#
loop_
_entity.id
_entity.type
_entity.pdbx_description
1 polymer ?
#
loop_
_entity_poly.entity_id
_entity_poly.type
_entity_poly.pdbx_seq_one_letter_code
_entity_poly.pdbx_strand_id
1 'polypeptide(L)'
;MTDYASQGQTQPINVLDLIDCESHFFYYTCFSQSATVNGTVIIRGLNPRGISRWLRQEFRELEILNDITRAKLGGTLHPFIEGQDRVQVVKTYRHVLGNQHMPSGIHSSFSSKVVSNESTYVDLNINEIINKATVDSKHT
;
A
#
# COMPACT_ATOMS: atom_id res chain seq x y z
N MET A 1 -20.76 9.48 -8.62
CA MET A 1 -20.38 8.16 -9.18
C MET A 1 -20.03 7.27 -7.99
N THR A 2 -20.39 5.97 -8.01
CA THR A 2 -19.99 5.06 -6.93
C THR A 2 -18.50 4.69 -7.07
N ASP A 3 -17.87 4.30 -5.97
CA ASP A 3 -16.50 3.78 -5.93
C ASP A 3 -16.29 2.59 -6.90
N TYR A 4 -17.23 1.66 -6.99
CA TYR A 4 -17.15 0.54 -7.93
C TYR A 4 -17.19 1.00 -9.39
N ALA A 5 -18.13 1.87 -9.74
CA ALA A 5 -18.30 2.35 -11.12
C ALA A 5 -17.16 3.28 -11.58
N SER A 6 -16.37 3.79 -10.63
CA SER A 6 -15.27 4.71 -10.88
C SER A 6 -13.90 4.03 -10.92
N GLN A 7 -13.85 2.71 -10.73
CA GLN A 7 -12.62 1.93 -10.83
C GLN A 7 -11.97 2.09 -12.21
N GLY A 8 -10.68 2.39 -12.22
CA GLY A 8 -9.89 2.55 -13.45
C GLY A 8 -10.08 3.90 -14.16
N GLN A 9 -10.82 4.83 -13.57
CA GLN A 9 -10.95 6.19 -14.10
C GLN A 9 -9.95 7.13 -13.43
N THR A 10 -9.48 8.13 -14.16
CA THR A 10 -8.65 9.21 -13.62
C THR A 10 -9.45 10.51 -13.66
N GLN A 11 -9.52 11.20 -12.53
CA GLN A 11 -10.24 12.45 -12.34
C GLN A 11 -9.25 13.58 -12.00
N PRO A 12 -9.28 14.71 -12.72
CA PRO A 12 -8.45 15.87 -12.41
C PRO A 12 -8.87 16.56 -11.11
N ILE A 13 -10.17 16.57 -10.81
CA ILE A 13 -10.75 17.03 -9.54
C ILE A 13 -11.59 15.87 -9.00
N ASN A 14 -11.18 15.31 -7.87
CA ASN A 14 -11.76 14.13 -7.25
C ASN A 14 -12.31 14.49 -5.87
N VAL A 15 -13.64 14.52 -5.76
CA VAL A 15 -14.35 14.86 -4.54
C VAL A 15 -14.80 13.58 -3.86
N LEU A 16 -14.29 13.32 -2.65
CA LEU A 16 -14.43 12.07 -1.94
C LEU A 16 -15.28 12.22 -0.67
N ASP A 17 -16.28 11.36 -0.54
CA ASP A 17 -16.90 11.02 0.75
C ASP A 17 -16.40 9.64 1.17
N LEU A 18 -15.76 9.58 2.33
CA LEU A 18 -15.06 8.39 2.83
C LEU A 18 -15.75 7.74 4.03
N ILE A 19 -16.88 8.29 4.50
CA ILE A 19 -17.53 7.77 5.72
C ILE A 19 -18.13 6.38 5.50
N ASP A 20 -18.66 6.13 4.32
CA ASP A 20 -19.29 4.85 3.98
C ASP A 20 -18.30 3.82 3.39
N CYS A 21 -16.98 4.12 3.42
CA CYS A 21 -15.95 3.19 2.97
C CYS A 21 -15.70 2.09 4.03
N GLU A 22 -16.30 0.92 3.83
CA GLU A 22 -16.23 -0.18 4.82
C GLU A 22 -14.90 -0.96 4.82
N SER A 23 -14.14 -0.89 3.73
CA SER A 23 -12.97 -1.70 3.43
C SER A 23 -11.86 -0.88 2.79
N HIS A 24 -10.61 -1.30 3.01
CA HIS A 24 -9.41 -0.74 2.38
C HIS A 24 -9.55 -0.60 0.84
N PHE A 25 -10.24 -1.54 0.19
CA PHE A 25 -10.40 -1.52 -1.27
C PHE A 25 -11.16 -0.29 -1.77
N PHE A 26 -12.15 0.18 -1.02
CA PHE A 26 -12.92 1.37 -1.36
C PHE A 26 -12.07 2.62 -1.21
N TYR A 27 -11.35 2.76 -0.08
CA TYR A 27 -10.38 3.84 0.11
C TYR A 27 -9.37 3.91 -1.02
N TYR A 28 -8.76 2.77 -1.36
CA TYR A 28 -7.80 2.69 -2.45
C TYR A 28 -8.43 3.12 -3.78
N THR A 29 -9.60 2.58 -4.12
CA THR A 29 -10.28 2.90 -5.39
C THR A 29 -10.62 4.39 -5.47
N CYS A 30 -11.18 4.97 -4.42
CA CYS A 30 -11.49 6.40 -4.33
C CYS A 30 -10.25 7.28 -4.52
N PHE A 31 -9.16 6.99 -3.80
CA PHE A 31 -7.92 7.78 -3.91
C PHE A 31 -7.18 7.58 -5.23
N SER A 32 -7.20 6.36 -5.79
CA SER A 32 -6.49 6.02 -7.02
C SER A 32 -7.01 6.75 -8.26
N GLN A 33 -8.20 7.34 -8.18
CA GLN A 33 -8.77 8.15 -9.24
C GLN A 33 -8.17 9.55 -9.30
N SER A 34 -7.64 10.06 -8.20
CA SER A 34 -7.09 11.42 -8.17
C SER A 34 -5.85 11.51 -9.05
N ALA A 35 -5.87 12.39 -10.05
CA ALA A 35 -4.69 12.67 -10.87
C ALA A 35 -3.57 13.35 -10.05
N THR A 36 -3.95 14.17 -9.07
CA THR A 36 -3.03 14.90 -8.20
C THR A 36 -3.58 15.01 -6.79
N VAL A 37 -2.69 15.21 -5.81
CA VAL A 37 -3.08 15.47 -4.41
C VAL A 37 -3.88 16.76 -4.29
N ASN A 38 -3.49 17.82 -5.03
CA ASN A 38 -4.19 19.10 -5.01
C ASN A 38 -5.62 19.01 -5.59
N GLY A 39 -5.84 18.10 -6.54
CA GLY A 39 -7.17 17.80 -7.07
C GLY A 39 -8.03 16.92 -6.16
N THR A 40 -7.52 16.46 -5.02
CA THR A 40 -8.26 15.58 -4.11
C THR A 40 -8.93 16.39 -3.00
N VAL A 41 -10.26 16.38 -2.96
CA VAL A 41 -11.04 17.08 -1.93
C VAL A 41 -11.79 16.06 -1.09
N ILE A 42 -11.48 15.99 0.19
CA ILE A 42 -12.15 15.09 1.14
C ILE A 42 -13.22 15.89 1.87
N ILE A 43 -14.49 15.53 1.68
CA ILE A 43 -15.62 16.27 2.29
C ILE A 43 -15.79 15.89 3.77
N ARG A 44 -15.69 14.60 4.11
CA ARG A 44 -15.97 14.06 5.45
C ARG A 44 -14.77 13.27 5.98
N GLY A 45 -14.74 13.03 7.30
CA GLY A 45 -13.61 12.40 7.99
C GLY A 45 -13.22 11.01 7.46
N LEU A 46 -11.96 10.65 7.70
CA LEU A 46 -11.35 9.38 7.31
C LEU A 46 -11.47 8.35 8.44
N ASN A 47 -12.00 7.15 8.16
CA ASN A 47 -12.01 6.02 9.09
C ASN A 47 -11.11 4.89 8.57
N PRO A 48 -9.77 5.07 8.63
CA PRO A 48 -8.86 4.18 7.92
C PRO A 48 -8.92 2.77 8.50
N ARG A 49 -9.34 1.83 7.65
CA ARG A 49 -9.27 0.39 7.93
C ARG A 49 -8.10 -0.21 7.18
N GLY A 50 -7.27 -0.96 7.89
CA GLY A 50 -6.09 -1.60 7.31
C GLY A 50 -6.44 -2.76 6.36
N ILE A 51 -5.44 -3.17 5.58
CA ILE A 51 -5.53 -4.33 4.68
C ILE A 51 -5.78 -5.62 5.47
N SER A 52 -6.60 -6.53 4.92
CA SER A 52 -6.89 -7.85 5.51
C SER A 52 -5.63 -8.72 5.64
N ARG A 53 -5.62 -9.64 6.61
CA ARG A 53 -4.46 -10.53 6.87
C ARG A 53 -4.10 -11.38 5.66
N TRP A 54 -5.10 -11.93 4.97
CA TRP A 54 -4.93 -12.75 3.78
C TRP A 54 -4.29 -11.95 2.64
N LEU A 55 -4.75 -10.73 2.39
CA LEU A 55 -4.17 -9.90 1.34
C LEU A 55 -2.74 -9.47 1.67
N ARG A 56 -2.40 -9.20 2.95
CA ARG A 56 -1.00 -8.99 3.37
C ARG A 56 -0.13 -10.23 3.13
N GLN A 57 -0.69 -11.42 3.30
CA GLN A 57 0.02 -12.67 3.01
C GLN A 57 0.32 -12.80 1.51
N GLU A 58 -0.67 -12.53 0.66
CA GLU A 58 -0.49 -12.55 -0.79
C GLU A 58 0.61 -11.57 -1.22
N PHE A 59 0.60 -10.33 -0.73
CA PHE A 59 1.67 -9.36 -1.03
C PHE A 59 3.05 -9.83 -0.57
N ARG A 60 3.17 -10.43 0.63
CA ARG A 60 4.44 -11.02 1.09
C ARG A 60 4.92 -12.12 0.16
N GLU A 61 4.02 -12.99 -0.30
CA GLU A 61 4.38 -14.08 -1.20
C GLU A 61 4.82 -13.56 -2.57
N LEU A 62 4.19 -12.52 -3.10
CA LEU A 62 4.64 -11.86 -4.33
C LEU A 62 6.07 -11.28 -4.18
N GLU A 63 6.38 -10.65 -3.05
CA GLU A 63 7.73 -10.14 -2.80
C GLU A 63 8.78 -11.25 -2.70
N ILE A 64 8.43 -12.38 -2.07
CA ILE A 64 9.28 -13.58 -2.06
C ILE A 64 9.52 -14.08 -3.50
N LEU A 65 8.49 -14.15 -4.34
CA LEU A 65 8.64 -14.57 -5.73
C LEU A 65 9.51 -13.59 -6.55
N ASN A 66 9.38 -12.29 -6.31
CA ASN A 66 10.25 -11.28 -6.92
C ASN A 66 11.71 -11.46 -6.50
N ASP A 67 11.97 -11.76 -5.24
CA ASP A 67 13.31 -12.03 -4.72
C ASP A 67 13.92 -13.30 -5.36
N ILE A 68 13.15 -14.38 -5.43
CA ILE A 68 13.55 -15.62 -6.12
C ILE A 68 13.84 -15.35 -7.59
N THR A 69 13.02 -14.55 -8.26
CA THR A 69 13.21 -14.21 -9.68
C THR A 69 14.50 -13.41 -9.87
N ARG A 70 14.78 -12.45 -8.99
CA ARG A 70 16.05 -11.69 -9.00
C ARG A 70 17.25 -12.60 -8.76
N ALA A 71 17.21 -13.48 -7.76
CA ALA A 71 18.29 -14.42 -7.47
C ALA A 71 18.50 -15.43 -8.61
N LYS A 72 17.43 -15.87 -9.27
CA LYS A 72 17.50 -16.77 -10.43
C LYS A 72 18.18 -16.09 -11.62
N LEU A 73 17.82 -14.84 -11.90
CA LEU A 73 18.46 -14.03 -12.96
C LEU A 73 19.93 -13.74 -12.64
N GLY A 74 20.24 -13.49 -11.36
CA GLY A 74 21.61 -13.26 -10.90
C GLY A 74 22.46 -14.51 -10.75
N GLY A 75 21.90 -15.71 -10.94
CA GLY A 75 22.61 -16.98 -10.74
C GLY A 75 22.97 -17.27 -9.27
N THR A 76 22.38 -16.56 -8.32
CA THR A 76 22.65 -16.69 -6.87
C THR A 76 21.56 -17.47 -6.13
N LEU A 77 20.55 -17.97 -6.84
CA LEU A 77 19.47 -18.75 -6.24
C LEU A 77 20.01 -20.06 -5.66
N HIS A 78 19.68 -20.32 -4.40
CA HIS A 78 20.07 -21.55 -3.74
C HIS A 78 19.41 -22.77 -4.42
N PRO A 79 20.15 -23.86 -4.74
CA PRO A 79 19.63 -25.00 -5.52
C PRO A 79 18.39 -25.68 -4.91
N PHE A 80 18.24 -25.64 -3.59
CA PHE A 80 17.10 -26.21 -2.88
C PHE A 80 15.81 -25.38 -3.00
N ILE A 81 15.89 -24.14 -3.50
CA ILE A 81 14.72 -23.29 -3.74
C ILE A 81 14.17 -23.62 -5.13
N GLU A 82 13.37 -24.69 -5.17
CA GLU A 82 12.69 -25.17 -6.37
C GLU A 82 11.21 -25.48 -6.10
N GLY A 83 10.45 -25.68 -7.17
CA GLY A 83 9.04 -26.05 -7.12
C GLY A 83 8.35 -25.89 -8.47
N GLN A 84 7.28 -26.65 -8.67
CA GLN A 84 6.44 -26.59 -9.88
C GLN A 84 5.35 -25.52 -9.78
N ASP A 85 4.97 -25.17 -8.55
CA ASP A 85 3.94 -24.17 -8.28
C ASP A 85 4.43 -23.14 -7.25
N ARG A 86 3.66 -22.05 -7.13
CA ARG A 86 3.91 -20.96 -6.17
C ARG A 86 4.09 -21.47 -4.75
N VAL A 87 3.24 -22.40 -4.32
CA VAL A 87 3.17 -22.86 -2.93
C VAL A 87 4.44 -23.62 -2.58
N GLN A 88 4.91 -24.50 -3.47
CA GLN A 88 6.15 -25.24 -3.32
C GLN A 88 7.36 -24.30 -3.26
N VAL A 89 7.47 -23.37 -4.22
CA VAL A 89 8.58 -22.42 -4.30
C VAL A 89 8.66 -21.52 -3.05
N VAL A 90 7.53 -21.01 -2.57
CA VAL A 90 7.49 -20.20 -1.33
C VAL A 90 7.82 -21.05 -0.10
N LYS A 91 7.39 -22.32 -0.06
CA LYS A 91 7.72 -23.24 1.04
C LYS A 91 9.21 -23.56 1.08
N THR A 92 9.82 -23.88 -0.05
CA THR A 92 11.26 -24.20 -0.13
C THR A 92 12.10 -22.97 0.19
N TYR A 93 11.72 -21.78 -0.29
CA TYR A 93 12.35 -20.51 0.10
C TYR A 93 12.34 -20.29 1.62
N ARG A 94 11.18 -20.44 2.26
CA ARG A 94 11.04 -20.30 3.73
C ARG A 94 11.80 -21.38 4.49
N HIS A 95 11.95 -22.57 3.93
CA HIS A 95 12.73 -23.64 4.53
C HIS A 95 14.23 -23.32 4.52
N VAL A 96 14.75 -22.79 3.41
CA VAL A 96 16.19 -22.48 3.24
C VAL A 96 16.59 -21.24 4.02
N LEU A 97 15.81 -20.15 3.91
CA LEU A 97 16.18 -18.85 4.48
C LEU A 97 15.57 -18.61 5.87
N GLY A 98 14.60 -19.44 6.26
CA GLY A 98 13.88 -19.37 7.52
C GLY A 98 12.52 -18.67 7.41
N ASN A 99 11.57 -19.10 8.24
CA ASN A 99 10.18 -18.60 8.22
C ASN A 99 10.02 -17.10 8.49
N GLN A 100 11.01 -16.48 9.14
CA GLN A 100 11.02 -15.05 9.46
C GLN A 100 11.78 -14.21 8.43
N HIS A 101 12.49 -14.85 7.50
CA HIS A 101 13.25 -14.14 6.48
C HIS A 101 12.29 -13.48 5.49
N MET A 102 12.52 -12.18 5.26
CA MET A 102 11.72 -11.36 4.37
C MET A 102 12.66 -10.64 3.40
N PRO A 103 12.34 -10.60 2.09
CA PRO A 103 13.09 -9.83 1.11
C PRO A 103 13.36 -8.39 1.54
N SER A 104 14.54 -7.88 1.21
CA SER A 104 14.91 -6.48 1.47
C SER A 104 13.99 -5.53 0.69
N GLY A 105 13.48 -4.49 1.36
CA GLY A 105 12.60 -3.47 0.75
C GLY A 105 11.11 -3.66 1.02
N ILE A 106 10.71 -4.71 1.74
CA ILE A 106 9.30 -4.89 2.15
C ILE A 106 8.87 -3.79 3.12
N HIS A 107 7.75 -3.16 2.82
CA HIS A 107 7.13 -2.16 3.70
C HIS A 107 6.74 -2.77 5.05
N SER A 108 6.94 -2.01 6.14
CA SER A 108 6.73 -2.47 7.52
C SER A 108 5.32 -3.00 7.77
N SER A 109 4.31 -2.46 7.09
CA SER A 109 2.90 -2.90 7.19
C SER A 109 2.67 -4.35 6.77
N PHE A 110 3.56 -4.92 5.95
CA PHE A 110 3.53 -6.32 5.52
C PHE A 110 4.44 -7.20 6.37
N SER A 111 5.29 -6.62 7.22
CA SER A 111 6.14 -7.37 8.14
C SER A 111 5.31 -8.15 9.16
N SER A 112 5.74 -9.38 9.46
CA SER A 112 5.16 -10.18 10.54
C SER A 112 5.59 -9.69 11.93
N LYS A 113 6.51 -8.71 12.02
CA LYS A 113 6.90 -8.09 13.28
C LYS A 113 5.75 -7.21 13.77
N VAL A 114 5.29 -7.46 15.01
CA VAL A 114 4.35 -6.57 15.69
C VAL A 114 5.08 -5.24 15.92
N VAL A 115 4.80 -4.25 15.08
CA VAL A 115 5.14 -2.86 15.39
C VAL A 115 4.12 -2.43 16.43
N SER A 116 4.58 -2.17 17.66
CA SER A 116 3.80 -1.47 18.67
C SER A 116 3.41 -0.12 18.11
N ASN A 117 2.15 0.05 17.71
CA ASN A 117 1.64 1.30 17.16
C ASN A 117 1.54 2.34 18.27
N GLU A 118 2.58 3.15 18.46
CA GLU A 118 2.35 4.53 18.87
C GLU A 118 1.75 5.23 17.64
N SER A 119 0.45 5.48 17.69
CA SER A 119 -0.25 6.27 16.69
C SER A 119 0.26 7.70 16.78
N THR A 120 1.33 8.03 16.05
CA THR A 120 1.66 9.42 15.75
C THR A 120 0.57 9.96 14.84
N TYR A 121 -0.49 10.48 15.46
CA TYR A 121 -1.33 11.49 14.82
C TYR A 121 -0.40 12.66 14.52
N VAL A 122 -0.13 12.88 13.23
CA VAL A 122 0.45 14.14 12.79
C VAL A 122 -0.71 15.13 12.84
N ASP A 123 -0.77 15.94 13.90
CA ASP A 123 -1.68 17.06 13.97
C ASP A 123 -1.35 18.01 12.81
N LEU A 124 -2.14 17.91 11.74
CA LEU A 124 -2.05 18.83 10.62
C LEU A 124 -2.55 20.19 11.10
N ASN A 125 -1.63 21.11 11.34
CA ASN A 125 -1.95 22.48 11.70
C ASN A 125 -2.64 23.17 10.52
N ILE A 126 -3.97 23.28 10.61
CA ILE A 126 -4.84 23.86 9.57
C ILE A 126 -4.36 25.26 9.16
N ASN A 127 -3.77 26.03 10.08
CA ASN A 127 -3.27 27.36 9.79
C ASN A 127 -2.04 27.35 8.86
N GLU A 128 -1.22 26.31 8.92
CA GLU A 128 -0.03 26.17 8.09
C GLU A 128 -0.40 25.84 6.63
N ILE A 129 -1.45 25.04 6.44
CA ILE A 129 -2.01 24.72 5.12
C ILE A 129 -2.64 25.95 4.48
N ILE A 130 -3.43 26.73 5.24
CA ILE A 130 -4.06 27.98 4.76
C ILE A 130 -2.99 29.01 4.39
N ASN A 131 -1.92 29.14 5.18
CA ASN A 131 -0.82 30.05 4.85
C ASN A 131 -0.09 29.62 3.58
N LYS A 132 0.12 28.32 3.36
CA LYS A 132 0.75 27.83 2.13
C LYS A 132 -0.12 28.07 0.89
N ALA A 133 -1.43 27.79 0.99
CA ALA A 133 -2.37 28.03 -0.09
C ALA A 133 -2.56 29.53 -0.43
N THR A 134 -2.45 30.42 0.56
CA THR A 134 -2.58 31.88 0.34
C THR A 134 -1.30 32.52 -0.21
N VAL A 135 -0.12 31.91 0.00
CA VAL A 135 1.13 32.36 -0.61
C VAL A 135 1.17 32.02 -2.10
N ASP A 136 0.72 30.84 -2.49
CA ASP A 136 0.69 30.41 -3.89
C ASP A 136 -0.31 31.21 -4.76
N SER A 137 -1.35 31.78 -4.15
CA SER A 137 -2.32 32.66 -4.82
C SER A 137 -1.81 34.09 -5.09
N LYS A 138 -0.69 34.52 -4.48
CA LYS A 138 -0.17 35.90 -4.62
C LYS A 138 0.88 36.06 -5.73
N HIS A 139 1.18 34.99 -6.47
CA HIS A 139 2.12 35.00 -7.59
C HIS A 139 1.47 34.79 -8.97
N THR A 140 0.17 35.11 -9.09
CA THR A 140 -0.50 35.35 -10.38
C THR A 140 -0.96 36.80 -10.42
#